data_AF-A0A7X1N9R7-F1
#
_entry.id   AF-A0A7X1N9R7-F1
#
_cell.length_a   1.000
_cell.length_b   1.000
_cell.length_c   1.000
_cell.angle_alpha   90.00
_cell.angle_beta   90.00
_cell.angle_gamma   90.00
#
_symmetry.space_group_name_H-M   'P 1'
#
loop_
_entity.id
_entity.type
_entity.pdbx_description
1 polymer ?
#
loop_
_entity_poly.entity_id
_entity_poly.type
_entity_poly.pdbx_seq_one_letter_code
_entity_poly.pdbx_strand_id
1 'polypeptide(L)' 'MTNCTVIEEGEYIVHCTAFESAPGVWEPSVLFERKSDRAHTFVQAMRHKLPQKFSSRDDAIHTAVVYAVERAQAGDVGL' A
#
# COMPACT_ATOMS: atom_id res chain seq x y z
N MET A 1 -5.28 -12.28 -12.20
CA MET A 1 -5.74 -11.78 -10.88
C MET A 1 -4.77 -10.70 -10.44
N THR A 2 -5.26 -9.54 -10.03
CA THR A 2 -4.44 -8.36 -9.77
C THR A 2 -3.73 -8.49 -8.41
N ASN A 3 -2.41 -8.37 -8.38
CA ASN A 3 -1.61 -8.38 -7.15
C ASN A 3 -1.60 -7.01 -6.44
N CYS A 4 -2.55 -6.15 -6.79
CA CYS A 4 -2.63 -4.77 -6.36
C CYS A 4 -4.09 -4.35 -6.25
N THR A 5 -4.44 -3.72 -5.14
CA THR A 5 -5.71 -3.06 -4.92
C THR A 5 -5.42 -1.61 -4.58
N VAL A 6 -6.16 -0.69 -5.21
CA VAL A 6 -6.08 0.74 -4.91
C VAL A 6 -7.28 1.12 -4.06
N ILE A 7 -7.04 1.83 -2.97
CA ILE A 7 -8.06 2.38 -2.11
C ILE A 7 -7.88 3.89 -1.99
N GLU A 8 -8.97 4.57 -1.66
CA GLU A 8 -8.96 5.97 -1.26
C GLU A 8 -9.26 6.05 0.22
N GLU A 9 -8.35 6.63 1.00
CA GLU A 9 -8.52 6.79 2.44
C GLU A 9 -8.13 8.22 2.83
N GLY A 10 -9.12 9.00 3.28
CA GLY A 10 -8.95 10.42 3.59
C GLY A 10 -8.37 11.21 2.40
N GLU A 11 -7.26 11.89 2.64
CA GLU A 11 -6.54 12.71 1.65
C GLU A 11 -5.60 11.89 0.75
N TYR A 12 -5.54 10.56 0.94
CA TYR A 12 -4.57 9.71 0.25
C TYR A 12 -5.22 8.78 -0.77
N ILE A 13 -4.48 8.52 -1.84
CA ILE A 13 -4.66 7.37 -2.72
C ILE A 13 -3.61 6.36 -2.32
N VAL A 14 -4.03 5.12 -2.05
CA VAL A 14 -3.14 4.11 -1.49
C VAL A 14 -3.14 2.87 -2.36
N HIS A 15 -1.95 2.49 -2.83
CA HIS A 15 -1.73 1.28 -3.62
C HIS A 15 -1.24 0.16 -2.72
N CYS A 16 -2.11 -0.81 -2.43
CA CYS A 16 -1.82 -1.99 -1.64
C CYS A 16 -1.41 -3.13 -2.57
N THR A 17 -0.15 -3.55 -2.50
CA THR A 17 0.45 -4.55 -3.39
C THR A 17 0.91 -5.76 -2.60
N ALA A 18 0.73 -6.96 -3.15
CA ALA A 18 1.40 -8.16 -2.68
C ALA A 18 2.43 -8.59 -3.74
N PHE A 19 3.69 -8.67 -3.35
CA PHE A 19 4.79 -9.07 -4.23
C PHE A 19 5.27 -10.47 -3.84
N GLU A 20 5.41 -11.36 -4.82
CA GLU A 20 5.99 -12.69 -4.61
C GLU A 20 7.52 -12.60 -4.59
N SER A 21 8.11 -12.67 -3.40
CA SER A 21 9.56 -12.53 -3.22
C SER A 21 10.33 -13.85 -3.42
N ALA A 22 9.63 -14.97 -3.27
CA ALA A 22 10.09 -16.32 -3.61
C ALA A 22 8.85 -17.18 -3.92
N PRO A 23 8.98 -18.34 -4.59
CA PRO A 23 7.83 -19.17 -4.92
C PRO A 23 6.95 -19.48 -3.70
N GLY A 24 5.70 -19.02 -3.74
CA GLY A 24 4.73 -19.18 -2.66
C GLY A 24 4.91 -18.24 -1.45
N VAL A 25 5.83 -17.28 -1.51
CA VAL A 25 6.11 -16.32 -0.45
C VAL A 25 5.77 -14.91 -0.91
N TRP A 26 4.79 -14.31 -0.22
CA TRP A 26 4.22 -13.01 -0.55
C TRP A 26 4.57 -11.97 0.51
N GLU A 27 4.98 -10.79 0.07
CA GLU A 27 5.33 -9.65 0.92
C GLU A 27 4.40 -8.45 0.60
N PRO A 28 3.81 -7.79 1.61
CA PRO A 28 2.99 -6.61 1.40
C PRO A 28 3.84 -5.36 1.13
N SER A 29 3.33 -4.49 0.27
CA SER A 29 3.84 -3.14 0.08
C SER A 29 2.69 -2.16 -0.06
N VAL A 30 2.83 -1.00 0.55
CA VAL A 30 1.86 0.09 0.48
C VAL A 30 2.55 1.31 -0.10
N LEU A 31 1.94 1.97 -1.07
CA LEU A 31 2.39 3.27 -1.61
C LEU A 31 1.29 4.29 -1.38
N PHE A 32 1.60 5.36 -0.67
CA PHE A 32 0.71 6.50 -0.45
C PHE A 32 1.04 7.61 -1.44
N GLU A 33 0.00 8.22 -2.01
CA GLU A 33 0.04 9.46 -2.78
C GLU A 33 -0.97 10.43 -2.14
N ARG A 34 -0.65 11.73 -2.06
CA ARG A 34 -1.65 12.74 -1.68
C ARG A 34 -2.56 13.05 -2.87
N LYS A 35 -3.87 13.10 -2.65
CA LYS A 35 -4.86 13.45 -3.68
C LYS A 35 -4.62 14.85 -4.25
N SER A 36 -4.20 15.80 -3.42
CA SER A 36 -3.84 17.17 -3.83
C SER A 36 -2.76 17.21 -4.91
N ASP A 37 -1.82 16.27 -4.85
CA ASP A 37 -0.61 16.30 -5.65
C ASP A 37 -0.87 15.82 -7.09
N ARG A 38 -2.01 15.18 -7.36
CA ARG A 38 -2.37 14.69 -8.70
C ARG A 38 -2.63 15.77 -9.74
N ALA A 39 -2.91 16.99 -9.32
CA ALA A 39 -3.02 18.13 -10.24
C ALA A 39 -1.63 18.59 -10.75
N HIS A 40 -0.55 18.10 -10.13
CA HIS A 40 0.82 18.49 -10.44
C HIS A 40 1.51 17.47 -11.35
N THR A 41 2.50 17.93 -12.10
CA THR A 41 3.33 17.07 -12.96
C THR A 41 4.19 16.08 -12.15
N PHE A 42 4.37 16.35 -10.85
CA PHE A 42 5.09 15.49 -9.91
C PHE A 42 4.18 15.15 -8.73
N VAL A 43 3.98 13.87 -8.47
CA VAL A 43 3.21 13.35 -7.34
C VAL A 43 4.19 12.82 -6.30
N GLN A 44 4.21 13.42 -5.11
CA GLN A 44 5.00 12.89 -4.01
C GLN A 44 4.35 11.60 -3.51
N ALA A 45 5.15 10.55 -3.39
CA ALA A 45 4.68 9.25 -2.94
C ALA A 45 5.61 8.65 -1.89
N MET A 46 5.04 7.98 -0.89
CA MET A 46 5.80 7.30 0.16
C MET A 46 5.49 5.80 0.14
N ARG A 47 6.55 4.98 0.05
CA ARG A 47 6.42 3.51 -0.01
C ARG A 47 6.82 2.88 1.31
N HIS A 48 5.92 2.07 1.85
CA HIS A 48 6.12 1.25 3.02
C HIS A 48 6.24 -0.21 2.56
N LYS A 49 7.35 -0.85 2.90
CA LYS A 49 7.52 -2.31 2.73
C LYS A 49 7.31 -2.95 4.08
N LEU A 50 6.36 -3.88 4.13
CA LEU A 50 6.02 -4.57 5.36
C LEU A 50 6.93 -5.80 5.48
N PRO A 51 7.63 -6.02 6.62
CA PRO A 51 8.58 -7.13 6.76
C PRO A 51 7.90 -8.50 6.87
N GLN A 52 6.58 -8.55 7.03
CA GLN A 52 5.81 -9.79 7.15
C GLN A 52 5.80 -10.56 5.82
N LYS A 53 5.86 -11.89 5.92
CA LYS A 53 5.82 -12.83 4.79
C LYS A 53 4.60 -13.73 4.94
N PHE A 54 3.93 -14.00 3.82
CA PHE A 54 2.68 -14.75 3.77
C PHE A 54 2.79 -15.89 2.76
N SER A 55 2.16 -17.03 3.07
CA SER A 55 1.98 -18.13 2.12
C SER A 55 0.81 -17.90 1.16
N SER A 56 0.01 -16.86 1.40
CA SER A 56 -1.16 -16.47 0.61
C SER A 56 -0.99 -15.04 0.13
N ARG A 57 -1.23 -14.83 -1.17
CA ARG A 57 -1.30 -13.48 -1.75
C ARG A 57 -2.39 -12.65 -1.09
N ASP A 58 -3.55 -13.26 -0.83
CA ASP A 58 -4.72 -12.53 -0.35
C ASP A 58 -4.51 -12.07 1.11
N ASP A 59 -3.77 -12.83 1.92
CA ASP A 59 -3.38 -12.41 3.27
C ASP A 59 -2.39 -11.24 3.25
N ALA A 60 -1.44 -11.26 2.29
CA ALA A 60 -0.52 -10.15 2.09
C ALA A 60 -1.26 -8.87 1.65
N ILE A 61 -2.22 -8.98 0.72
CA ILE A 61 -3.07 -7.85 0.31
C ILE A 61 -3.91 -7.35 1.47
N HIS A 62 -4.58 -8.24 2.21
CA HIS A 62 -5.40 -7.86 3.36
C HIS A 62 -4.57 -7.09 4.40
N THR A 63 -3.36 -7.59 4.71
CA THR A 63 -2.43 -6.92 5.62
C THR A 63 -2.01 -5.54 5.10
N ALA A 64 -1.72 -5.42 3.79
CA ALA A 64 -1.41 -4.11 3.18
C ALA A 64 -2.57 -3.13 3.32
N VAL A 65 -3.81 -3.58 3.12
CA VAL A 65 -5.02 -2.74 3.24
C VAL A 65 -5.25 -2.29 4.68
N VAL A 66 -5.15 -3.21 5.66
CA VAL A 66 -5.31 -2.86 7.08
C VAL A 66 -4.27 -1.83 7.49
N TYR A 67 -3.00 -2.08 7.16
CA TYR A 67 -1.91 -1.13 7.43
C TYR A 67 -2.12 0.22 6.76
N ALA A 68 -2.58 0.23 5.50
CA ALA A 68 -2.86 1.45 4.75
C ALA A 68 -3.90 2.32 5.45
N VAL A 69 -5.01 1.72 5.87
CA VAL A 69 -6.12 2.43 6.53
C VAL A 69 -5.66 3.00 7.87
N GLU A 70 -4.99 2.20 8.71
CA GLU A 70 -4.51 2.65 10.02
C GLU A 70 -3.55 3.84 9.92
N ARG A 71 -2.59 3.79 8.98
CA ARG A 71 -1.59 4.86 8.81
C ARG A 71 -2.19 6.12 8.21
N ALA A 72 -3.08 5.98 7.22
CA ALA A 72 -3.77 7.11 6.62
C ALA A 72 -4.65 7.85 7.65
N GLN A 73 -5.39 7.10 8.49
CA GLN A 73 -6.22 7.68 9.55
C GLN A 73 -5.38 8.35 10.65
N ALA A 74 -4.20 7.80 10.96
CA ALA A 74 -3.27 8.42 11.91
C ALA A 74 -2.49 9.61 11.33
N GLY A 75 -2.53 9.84 10.01
CA GLY A 75 -1.70 10.84 9.32
C GLY A 75 -0.20 10.51 9.31
N ASP A 76 0.20 9.29 9.70
CA ASP A 76 1.60 8.86 9.81
C ASP A 76 2.04 8.09 8.54
N VAL A 77 1.93 8.74 7.39
CA VAL A 77 2.27 8.12 6.09
C VAL A 77 3.64 8.54 5.56
N GLY A 78 4.36 9.42 6.28
CA GLY A 78 5.68 9.91 5.87
C GLY A 78 5.69 10.87 4.68
N LEU A 79 4.55 11.50 4.36
CA LEU A 79 4.41 12.54 3.33
C LEU A 79 4.27 13.93 3.94
#